data_AF-A0A929ICX3-F1
#
_entry.id   AF-A0A929ICX3-F1
#
_cell.length_a   1.000
_cell.length_b   1.000
_cell.length_c   1.000
_cell.angle_alpha   90.00
_cell.angle_beta   90.00
_cell.angle_gamma   90.00
#
_symmetry.space_group_name_H-M   'P 1'
#
loop_
_entity.id
_entity.type
_entity.pdbx_description
1 polymer ?
#
loop_
_entity_poly.entity_id
_entity_poly.type
_entity_poly.pdbx_seq_one_letter_code
_entity_poly.pdbx_strand_id
1 'polypeptide(L)'
;MLTILTNGNWIDHLTITAAPNITPSSGIYISSDQDVHIWSVAISGMRTNIWIENSSNVFITGIHLSNNGWPNTPGNSIADPNIYIANSSNVLIQWGQILGQNNWPFGDGEIACYFSDNVTISGTQLFFSGTSAIYFVGCDNSRVENANIQFAGGWGLDIVSGSDNFTAINNSIKYSRLGASIFQETQQTGGTYKWNIFNYNNTSGFANCNGLNITGDPLSMSISGNSANPAPISCGWNN
;
A
#
# COMPACT_ATOMS: atom_id res chain seq x y z
N MET A 1 5.49 23.07 -1.66
CA MET A 1 6.40 21.92 -1.53
C MET A 1 7.30 22.21 -0.35
N LEU A 2 7.18 21.43 0.72
CA LEU A 2 8.16 21.45 1.80
C LEU A 2 9.25 20.45 1.39
N THR A 3 10.40 20.95 0.94
CA THR A 3 11.60 20.16 0.71
C THR A 3 12.41 20.20 2.00
N ILE A 4 12.61 19.07 2.64
CA ILE A 4 13.46 18.96 3.82
C ILE A 4 14.78 18.38 3.35
N LEU A 5 15.89 19.00 3.77
CA LEU A 5 17.24 18.62 3.37
C LEU A 5 18.05 18.22 4.60
N THR A 6 18.68 17.03 4.50
CA THR A 6 19.83 16.44 5.23
C THR A 6 19.57 15.65 6.53
N ASN A 7 20.11 14.42 6.54
CA ASN A 7 20.23 13.39 7.60
C ASN A 7 19.77 13.75 9.03
N GLY A 8 18.95 12.87 9.61
CA GLY A 8 18.45 13.02 10.99
C GLY A 8 17.26 13.98 11.09
N ASN A 9 16.42 14.02 10.05
CA ASN A 9 15.30 14.95 9.96
C ASN A 9 14.10 14.47 10.76
N TRP A 10 13.45 15.42 11.44
CA TRP A 10 12.20 15.21 12.16
C TRP A 10 11.12 16.15 11.61
N ILE A 11 9.99 15.56 11.23
CA ILE A 11 8.77 16.26 10.83
C ILE A 11 7.69 15.79 11.77
N ASP A 12 7.21 16.67 12.64
CA ASP A 12 6.21 16.28 13.62
C ASP A 12 5.12 17.32 13.87
N HIS A 13 3.95 16.83 14.30
CA HIS A 13 2.80 17.61 14.76
C HIS A 13 2.34 18.72 13.79
N LEU A 14 2.28 18.39 12.49
CA LEU A 14 1.94 19.35 11.44
C LEU A 14 0.69 18.92 10.66
N THR A 15 -0.10 19.90 10.24
CA THR A 15 -1.15 19.73 9.22
C THR A 15 -0.75 20.45 7.95
N ILE A 16 -0.72 19.73 6.82
CA ILE A 16 -0.42 20.27 5.49
C ILE A 16 -1.64 20.07 4.59
N THR A 17 -2.28 21.15 4.15
CA THR A 17 -3.48 21.09 3.31
C THR A 17 -3.26 21.89 2.03
N ALA A 18 -3.60 21.30 0.89
CA ALA A 18 -3.59 22.03 -0.38
C ALA A 18 -4.64 23.14 -0.38
N ALA A 19 -4.31 24.28 -1.01
CA ALA A 19 -5.26 25.35 -1.23
C ALA A 19 -6.32 24.93 -2.27
N PRO A 20 -7.55 25.49 -2.22
CA PRO A 20 -8.60 25.18 -3.18
C PRO A 20 -8.13 25.36 -4.63
N ASN A 21 -8.49 24.41 -5.51
CA ASN A 21 -8.13 24.38 -6.94
C ASN A 21 -6.62 24.33 -7.24
N ILE A 22 -5.79 24.04 -6.24
CA ILE A 22 -4.36 23.81 -6.41
C ILE A 22 -4.07 22.36 -5.99
N THR A 23 -3.29 21.65 -6.80
CA THR A 23 -2.86 20.27 -6.51
C THR A 23 -1.34 20.22 -6.53
N PRO A 24 -0.69 20.44 -5.37
CA PRO A 24 0.75 20.27 -5.27
C PRO A 24 1.15 18.83 -5.59
N SER A 25 2.33 18.63 -6.16
CA SER A 25 2.83 17.27 -6.43
C SER A 25 2.94 16.45 -5.14
N SER A 26 3.44 17.06 -4.07
CA SER A 26 3.53 16.42 -2.78
C SER A 26 3.49 17.37 -1.58
N GLY A 27 3.07 16.80 -0.44
CA GLY A 27 3.11 17.46 0.86
C GLY A 27 4.51 17.38 1.45
N ILE A 28 5.02 16.15 1.58
CA ILE A 28 6.39 15.84 1.99
C ILE A 28 7.08 15.08 0.86
N TYR A 29 8.28 15.53 0.47
CA TYR A 29 9.15 14.86 -0.50
C TYR A 29 10.50 14.56 0.14
N ILE A 30 10.88 13.29 0.18
CA ILE A 30 12.14 12.78 0.71
C ILE A 30 12.89 12.13 -0.45
N SER A 31 14.11 12.57 -0.73
CA SER A 31 14.90 12.04 -1.84
C SER A 31 16.38 11.97 -1.49
N SER A 32 16.98 10.80 -1.67
CA SER A 32 18.41 10.57 -1.41
C SER A 32 18.82 10.93 0.03
N ASP A 33 17.91 10.73 1.00
CA ASP A 33 18.11 11.04 2.42
C ASP A 33 18.15 9.77 3.27
N GLN A 34 18.70 9.90 4.48
CA GLN A 34 18.75 8.83 5.48
C GLN A 34 18.27 9.29 6.84
N ASP A 35 17.75 8.35 7.64
CA ASP A 35 17.32 8.56 9.02
C ASP A 35 16.27 9.69 9.15
N VAL A 36 15.14 9.52 8.46
CA VAL A 36 14.04 10.49 8.42
C VAL A 36 12.88 10.01 9.26
N HIS A 37 12.39 10.87 10.15
CA HIS A 37 11.25 10.60 11.03
C HIS A 37 10.09 11.54 10.70
N ILE A 38 8.93 10.96 10.37
CA ILE A 38 7.64 11.65 10.23
C ILE A 38 6.72 11.14 11.33
N TRP A 39 6.21 12.04 12.17
CA TRP A 39 5.39 11.65 13.31
C TRP A 39 4.19 12.56 13.52
N SER A 40 2.99 12.00 13.68
CA SER A 40 1.79 12.79 14.02
C SER A 40 1.51 13.91 13.02
N VAL A 41 1.58 13.59 11.73
CA VAL A 41 1.34 14.53 10.62
C VAL A 41 0.02 14.21 9.92
N ALA A 42 -0.75 15.25 9.59
CA ALA A 42 -1.92 15.16 8.73
C ALA A 42 -1.66 15.86 7.38
N ILE A 43 -1.93 15.18 6.26
CA ILE A 43 -1.73 15.76 4.91
C ILE A 43 -2.98 15.52 4.06
N SER A 44 -3.43 16.55 3.33
CA SER A 44 -4.59 16.43 2.45
C SER A 44 -4.48 17.26 1.17
N GLY A 45 -5.01 16.73 0.07
CA GLY A 45 -5.20 17.47 -1.19
C GLY A 45 -3.98 17.55 -2.10
N MET A 46 -2.93 16.78 -1.82
CA MET A 46 -1.75 16.67 -2.68
C MET A 46 -2.01 15.66 -3.78
N ARG A 47 -1.20 15.67 -4.84
CA ARG A 47 -1.19 14.55 -5.79
C ARG A 47 -0.70 13.27 -5.11
N THR A 48 0.43 13.35 -4.42
CA THR A 48 0.96 12.31 -3.53
C THR A 48 1.27 12.93 -2.17
N ASN A 49 0.65 12.46 -1.09
CA ASN A 49 0.81 13.14 0.20
C ASN A 49 2.25 13.02 0.75
N ILE A 50 2.84 11.83 0.68
CA ILE A 50 4.23 11.57 1.05
C ILE A 50 4.94 10.83 -0.08
N TRP A 51 6.06 11.37 -0.56
CA TRP A 51 6.90 10.75 -1.57
C TRP A 51 8.28 10.45 -0.99
N ILE A 52 8.72 9.19 -1.12
CA ILE A 52 10.04 8.72 -0.69
C ILE A 52 10.74 8.09 -1.88
N GLU A 53 11.95 8.54 -2.17
CA GLU A 53 12.73 8.03 -3.30
C GLU A 53 14.22 7.92 -2.95
N ASN A 54 14.88 6.84 -3.36
CA ASN A 54 16.33 6.65 -3.17
C ASN A 54 16.80 6.84 -1.71
N SER A 55 15.95 6.53 -0.73
CA SER A 55 16.17 6.89 0.68
C SER A 55 16.26 5.65 1.57
N SER A 56 16.85 5.79 2.77
CA SER A 56 16.93 4.69 3.73
C SER A 56 16.59 5.08 5.16
N ASN A 57 16.12 4.11 5.95
CA ASN A 57 15.76 4.31 7.36
C ASN A 57 14.72 5.43 7.55
N VAL A 58 13.57 5.29 6.88
CA VAL A 58 12.47 6.26 6.96
C VAL A 58 11.38 5.71 7.87
N PHE A 59 11.05 6.44 8.94
CA PHE A 59 10.07 6.04 9.94
C PHE A 59 8.88 6.99 9.92
N ILE A 60 7.72 6.50 9.51
CA ILE A 60 6.46 7.24 9.44
C ILE A 60 5.50 6.67 10.46
N THR A 61 5.06 7.48 11.42
CA THR A 61 4.20 7.00 12.52
C THR A 61 3.05 7.96 12.82
N GLY A 62 1.87 7.43 13.11
CA GLY A 62 0.73 8.22 13.57
C GLY A 62 0.21 9.25 12.56
N ILE A 63 0.19 8.91 11.28
CA ILE A 63 -0.22 9.82 10.19
C ILE A 63 -1.72 9.77 9.89
N HIS A 64 -2.26 10.88 9.35
CA HIS A 64 -3.58 10.93 8.75
C HIS A 64 -3.50 11.51 7.33
N LEU A 65 -3.68 10.67 6.31
CA LEU A 65 -3.53 11.07 4.90
C LEU A 65 -4.87 10.93 4.16
N SER A 66 -5.21 11.92 3.34
CA SER A 66 -6.47 11.91 2.59
C SER A 66 -6.40 12.71 1.29
N ASN A 67 -7.40 12.53 0.44
CA ASN A 67 -7.64 13.37 -0.75
C ASN A 67 -6.41 13.49 -1.66
N ASN A 68 -5.68 12.40 -1.86
CA ASN A 68 -4.60 12.29 -2.85
C ASN A 68 -5.15 12.33 -4.30
N GLY A 69 -4.30 12.64 -5.27
CA GLY A 69 -4.63 12.65 -6.69
C GLY A 69 -5.16 13.97 -7.25
N TRP A 70 -5.34 14.01 -8.58
CA TRP A 70 -5.79 15.22 -9.27
C TRP A 70 -7.30 15.43 -9.08
N PRO A 71 -7.75 16.55 -8.50
CA PRO A 71 -9.17 16.88 -8.46
C PRO A 71 -9.71 16.97 -9.89
N ASN A 72 -10.80 16.25 -10.15
CA ASN A 72 -11.55 16.28 -11.42
C ASN A 72 -10.86 15.69 -12.66
N THR A 73 -9.84 14.83 -12.50
CA THR A 73 -9.28 14.09 -13.63
C THR A 73 -9.34 12.58 -13.40
N PRO A 74 -10.50 11.92 -13.59
CA PRO A 74 -10.55 10.47 -13.67
C PRO A 74 -9.66 10.01 -14.84
N GLY A 75 -8.70 9.12 -14.59
CA GLY A 75 -7.97 8.44 -15.66
C GLY A 75 -6.70 9.10 -16.17
N ASN A 76 -5.93 9.81 -15.33
CA ASN A 76 -4.51 9.94 -15.64
C ASN A 76 -3.86 8.55 -15.46
N SER A 77 -3.01 8.13 -16.40
CA SER A 77 -2.36 6.82 -16.36
C SER A 77 -1.20 6.77 -15.34
N ILE A 78 -1.16 7.68 -14.37
CA ILE A 78 -0.03 7.85 -13.45
C ILE A 78 -0.54 7.58 -12.05
N ALA A 79 0.19 6.73 -11.32
CA ALA A 79 -0.06 6.46 -9.92
C ALA A 79 -0.06 7.74 -9.08
N ASP A 80 -1.16 8.01 -8.39
CA ASP A 80 -1.28 9.13 -7.46
C ASP A 80 -1.55 8.61 -6.03
N PRO A 81 -0.67 7.79 -5.42
CA PRO A 81 -0.92 7.21 -4.10
C PRO A 81 -0.85 8.26 -2.99
N ASN A 82 -1.41 7.95 -1.81
CA ASN A 82 -1.14 8.73 -0.60
C ASN A 82 0.35 8.67 -0.22
N ILE A 83 0.95 7.49 -0.32
CA ILE A 83 2.38 7.27 -0.07
C ILE A 83 3.01 6.58 -1.27
N TYR A 84 4.03 7.21 -1.85
CA TYR A 84 4.86 6.66 -2.90
C TYR A 84 6.25 6.33 -2.36
N ILE A 85 6.73 5.10 -2.56
CA ILE A 85 8.05 4.64 -2.15
C ILE A 85 8.74 4.03 -3.37
N ALA A 86 9.91 4.52 -3.74
CA ALA A 86 10.69 3.95 -4.82
C ALA A 86 12.18 3.85 -4.47
N ASN A 87 12.82 2.76 -4.91
CA ASN A 87 14.27 2.56 -4.79
C ASN A 87 14.81 2.82 -3.37
N SER A 88 14.05 2.44 -2.35
CA SER A 88 14.33 2.81 -0.95
C SER A 88 14.49 1.56 -0.08
N SER A 89 15.06 1.72 1.12
CA SER A 89 15.25 0.60 2.04
C SER A 89 14.91 0.94 3.50
N ASN A 90 14.48 -0.06 4.27
CA ASN A 90 14.16 0.10 5.70
C ASN A 90 13.12 1.21 5.94
N VAL A 91 12.00 1.15 5.23
CA VAL A 91 10.89 2.09 5.40
C VAL A 91 9.85 1.48 6.32
N LEU A 92 9.52 2.15 7.43
CA LEU A 92 8.50 1.71 8.39
C LEU A 92 7.34 2.70 8.40
N ILE A 93 6.12 2.20 8.18
CA ILE A 93 4.87 2.96 8.28
C ILE A 93 4.00 2.33 9.37
N GLN A 94 3.72 3.07 10.44
CA GLN A 94 2.96 2.56 11.58
C GLN A 94 1.81 3.45 12.02
N TRP A 95 0.73 2.80 12.47
CA TRP A 95 -0.39 3.42 13.18
C TRP A 95 -1.02 4.60 12.43
N GLY A 96 -1.05 4.53 11.09
CA GLY A 96 -1.64 5.55 10.24
C GLY A 96 -3.11 5.30 9.93
N GLN A 97 -3.82 6.35 9.54
CA GLN A 97 -5.10 6.27 8.85
C GLN A 97 -4.95 6.91 7.46
N ILE A 98 -5.20 6.12 6.42
CA ILE A 98 -5.07 6.54 5.02
C ILE A 98 -6.42 6.38 4.34
N LEU A 99 -6.95 7.48 3.83
CA LEU A 99 -8.26 7.56 3.18
C LEU A 99 -8.04 7.84 1.69
N GLY A 100 -8.37 6.86 0.85
CA GLY A 100 -8.40 7.03 -0.60
C GLY A 100 -9.65 7.79 -1.07
N GLN A 101 -9.73 8.03 -2.37
CA GLN A 101 -10.86 8.75 -2.98
C GLN A 101 -11.99 7.84 -3.53
N ASN A 102 -11.86 6.50 -3.48
CA ASN A 102 -12.81 5.53 -4.08
C ASN A 102 -13.41 5.95 -5.44
N ASN A 103 -12.60 6.58 -6.28
CA ASN A 103 -12.97 7.03 -7.61
C ASN A 103 -12.32 6.08 -8.62
N TRP A 104 -12.99 4.94 -8.86
CA TRP A 104 -12.87 4.01 -10.00
C TRP A 104 -11.83 4.30 -11.11
N PRO A 105 -11.31 3.23 -11.74
CA PRO A 105 -10.15 2.46 -11.36
C PRO A 105 -8.89 3.02 -12.04
N PHE A 106 -8.17 3.96 -11.44
CA PHE A 106 -6.86 4.37 -11.96
C PHE A 106 -5.92 4.74 -10.82
N GLY A 107 -4.68 4.27 -10.91
CA GLY A 107 -3.60 4.50 -9.95
C GLY A 107 -3.07 3.21 -9.32
N ASP A 108 -1.91 3.29 -8.67
CA ASP A 108 -1.19 2.10 -8.18
C ASP A 108 -1.43 1.85 -6.69
N GLY A 109 -2.55 2.36 -6.15
CA GLY A 109 -2.99 2.14 -4.78
C GLY A 109 -2.72 3.28 -3.79
N GLU A 110 -3.03 3.10 -2.51
CA GLU A 110 -2.87 4.18 -1.52
C GLU A 110 -1.46 4.23 -0.92
N ILE A 111 -0.83 3.07 -0.79
CA ILE A 111 0.61 2.95 -0.58
C ILE A 111 1.17 2.16 -1.75
N ALA A 112 1.98 2.81 -2.58
CA ALA A 112 2.64 2.19 -3.72
C ALA A 112 4.16 2.09 -3.46
N CYS A 113 4.72 0.90 -3.62
CA CYS A 113 6.12 0.57 -3.41
C CYS A 113 6.71 -0.01 -4.70
N TYR A 114 7.87 0.49 -5.12
CA TYR A 114 8.60 0.00 -6.28
C TYR A 114 10.06 -0.24 -5.93
N PHE A 115 10.58 -1.40 -6.30
CA PHE A 115 12.02 -1.70 -6.31
C PHE A 115 12.71 -1.35 -4.98
N SER A 116 12.07 -1.69 -3.86
CA SER A 116 12.49 -1.28 -2.51
C SER A 116 12.64 -2.49 -1.60
N ASP A 117 13.48 -2.40 -0.57
CA ASP A 117 13.77 -3.52 0.31
C ASP A 117 13.35 -3.22 1.76
N ASN A 118 12.85 -4.25 2.46
CA ASN A 118 12.50 -4.16 3.88
C ASN A 118 11.51 -3.02 4.20
N VAL A 119 10.45 -2.89 3.40
CA VAL A 119 9.34 -1.96 3.66
C VAL A 119 8.32 -2.64 4.58
N THR A 120 8.07 -2.07 5.75
CA THR A 120 7.10 -2.59 6.73
C THR A 120 5.94 -1.63 6.92
N ILE A 121 4.72 -2.13 6.74
CA ILE A 121 3.46 -1.41 7.03
C ILE A 121 2.78 -2.14 8.19
N SER A 122 2.67 -1.50 9.35
CA SER A 122 2.23 -2.17 10.59
C SER A 122 1.16 -1.39 11.35
N GLY A 123 0.02 -2.02 11.66
CA GLY A 123 -1.05 -1.37 12.44
C GLY A 123 -1.75 -0.20 11.74
N THR A 124 -1.59 -0.08 10.42
CA THR A 124 -2.15 1.02 9.60
C THR A 124 -3.55 0.66 9.11
N GLN A 125 -4.44 1.64 9.08
CA GLN A 125 -5.79 1.50 8.55
C GLN A 125 -5.89 2.17 7.18
N LEU A 126 -6.39 1.44 6.19
CA LEU A 126 -6.58 1.92 4.82
C LEU A 126 -8.03 1.75 4.42
N PHE A 127 -8.67 2.83 3.96
CA PHE A 127 -10.07 2.82 3.56
C PHE A 127 -10.24 3.46 2.19
N PHE A 128 -11.24 2.96 1.44
CA PHE A 128 -11.74 3.63 0.24
C PHE A 128 -10.66 3.83 -0.83
N SER A 129 -9.75 2.87 -0.94
CA SER A 129 -8.62 2.91 -1.85
C SER A 129 -9.07 2.90 -3.31
N GLY A 130 -8.34 3.60 -4.19
CA GLY A 130 -8.61 3.62 -5.64
C GLY A 130 -8.50 2.24 -6.31
N THR A 131 -7.29 1.81 -6.67
CA THR A 131 -7.06 0.51 -7.32
C THR A 131 -6.61 -0.54 -6.33
N SER A 132 -5.57 -0.27 -5.54
CA SER A 132 -5.11 -1.20 -4.51
C SER A 132 -4.99 -0.48 -3.18
N ALA A 133 -5.15 -1.13 -2.03
CA ALA A 133 -4.84 -0.43 -0.77
C ALA A 133 -3.32 -0.33 -0.60
N ILE A 134 -2.63 -1.43 -0.83
CA ILE A 134 -1.17 -1.52 -0.82
C ILE A 134 -0.73 -2.24 -2.09
N TYR A 135 0.26 -1.69 -2.79
CA TYR A 135 0.77 -2.21 -4.05
C TYR A 135 2.30 -2.27 -4.04
N PHE A 136 2.85 -3.46 -4.19
CA PHE A 136 4.29 -3.71 -4.18
C PHE A 136 4.72 -4.30 -5.53
N VAL A 137 5.73 -3.69 -6.15
CA VAL A 137 6.36 -4.10 -7.41
C VAL A 137 7.85 -4.24 -7.18
N GLY A 138 8.40 -5.45 -7.26
CA GLY A 138 9.82 -5.67 -7.02
C GLY A 138 10.25 -5.26 -5.61
N CYS A 139 9.38 -5.39 -4.60
CA CYS A 139 9.72 -5.03 -3.22
C CYS A 139 10.08 -6.26 -2.39
N ASP A 140 11.35 -6.41 -2.07
CA ASP A 140 11.89 -7.58 -1.38
C ASP A 140 11.80 -7.45 0.14
N ASN A 141 11.71 -8.59 0.84
CA ASN A 141 11.72 -8.71 2.29
C ASN A 141 10.69 -7.82 3.01
N SER A 142 9.65 -7.42 2.29
CA SER A 142 8.70 -6.41 2.73
C SER A 142 7.49 -7.05 3.39
N ARG A 143 6.82 -6.29 4.26
CA ARG A 143 5.80 -6.84 5.16
C ARG A 143 4.62 -5.91 5.35
N VAL A 144 3.43 -6.51 5.41
CA VAL A 144 2.22 -5.88 5.92
C VAL A 144 1.71 -6.68 7.11
N GLU A 145 1.56 -6.03 8.26
CA GLU A 145 1.10 -6.70 9.48
C GLU A 145 0.11 -5.87 10.30
N ASN A 146 -0.82 -6.54 10.99
CA ASN A 146 -1.81 -5.90 11.85
C ASN A 146 -2.62 -4.79 11.16
N ALA A 147 -2.68 -4.77 9.82
CA ALA A 147 -3.36 -3.74 9.06
C ALA A 147 -4.86 -4.03 8.94
N ASN A 148 -5.65 -2.96 8.83
CA ASN A 148 -7.08 -3.04 8.58
C ASN A 148 -7.41 -2.34 7.26
N ILE A 149 -7.75 -3.12 6.25
CA ILE A 149 -7.99 -2.67 4.88
C ILE A 149 -9.46 -2.87 4.54
N GLN A 150 -10.13 -1.81 4.07
CA GLN A 150 -11.55 -1.86 3.73
C GLN A 150 -11.86 -1.11 2.44
N PHE A 151 -12.72 -1.70 1.61
CA PHE A 151 -13.28 -1.05 0.41
C PHE A 151 -12.21 -0.59 -0.58
N ALA A 152 -11.20 -1.43 -0.85
CA ALA A 152 -10.31 -1.18 -1.98
C ALA A 152 -11.08 -1.37 -3.30
N GLY A 153 -10.99 -0.38 -4.20
CA GLY A 153 -11.65 -0.43 -5.51
C GLY A 153 -11.07 -1.47 -6.46
N GLY A 154 -9.94 -2.10 -6.10
CA GLY A 154 -9.41 -3.33 -6.70
C GLY A 154 -8.95 -4.32 -5.63
N TRP A 155 -7.64 -4.46 -5.40
CA TRP A 155 -7.08 -5.43 -4.44
C TRP A 155 -6.82 -4.82 -3.07
N GLY A 156 -6.97 -5.60 -2.01
CA GLY A 156 -6.48 -5.18 -0.69
C GLY A 156 -4.95 -5.09 -0.69
N LEU A 157 -4.29 -6.19 -1.05
CA LEU A 157 -2.83 -6.28 -1.24
C LEU A 157 -2.52 -6.72 -2.67
N ASP A 158 -1.74 -5.93 -3.38
CA ASP A 158 -1.38 -6.19 -4.77
C ASP A 158 0.14 -6.36 -4.87
N ILE A 159 0.58 -7.63 -4.85
CA ILE A 159 1.99 -8.00 -4.68
C ILE A 159 2.47 -8.68 -5.95
N VAL A 160 3.21 -7.95 -6.78
CA VAL A 160 3.53 -8.36 -8.14
C VAL A 160 4.99 -8.14 -8.52
N SER A 161 5.36 -8.70 -9.67
CA SER A 161 6.59 -8.39 -10.41
C SER A 161 7.88 -8.44 -9.58
N GLY A 162 8.15 -9.57 -8.91
CA GLY A 162 9.44 -9.79 -8.25
C GLY A 162 9.54 -9.31 -6.81
N SER A 163 8.44 -9.29 -6.05
CA SER A 163 8.45 -8.92 -4.63
C SER A 163 8.78 -10.15 -3.77
N ASP A 164 10.06 -10.46 -3.62
CA ASP A 164 10.53 -11.70 -2.98
C ASP A 164 10.37 -11.69 -1.45
N ASN A 165 10.10 -12.86 -0.86
CA ASN A 165 9.96 -13.03 0.59
C ASN A 165 8.90 -12.12 1.25
N PHE A 166 7.90 -11.66 0.49
CA PHE A 166 6.83 -10.84 1.04
C PHE A 166 6.06 -11.54 2.17
N THR A 167 5.69 -10.78 3.18
CA THR A 167 5.01 -11.31 4.37
C THR A 167 3.75 -10.52 4.71
N ALA A 168 2.59 -11.18 4.78
CA ALA A 168 1.33 -10.65 5.27
C ALA A 168 0.90 -11.39 6.54
N ILE A 169 0.84 -10.69 7.69
CA ILE A 169 0.52 -11.32 8.99
C ILE A 169 -0.57 -10.57 9.75
N ASN A 170 -1.58 -11.28 10.23
CA ASN A 170 -2.60 -10.75 11.14
C ASN A 170 -3.33 -9.50 10.58
N ASN A 171 -3.52 -9.45 9.25
CA ASN A 171 -4.27 -8.37 8.61
C ASN A 171 -5.76 -8.72 8.52
N SER A 172 -6.61 -7.70 8.59
CA SER A 172 -8.04 -7.80 8.28
C SER A 172 -8.31 -7.06 6.97
N ILE A 173 -8.72 -7.80 5.94
CA ILE A 173 -8.99 -7.24 4.61
C ILE A 173 -10.42 -7.58 4.20
N LYS A 174 -11.21 -6.54 3.90
CA LYS A 174 -12.63 -6.74 3.56
C LYS A 174 -13.18 -5.81 2.50
N TYR A 175 -14.18 -6.32 1.78
CA TYR A 175 -14.92 -5.58 0.76
C TYR A 175 -14.05 -5.02 -0.38
N SER A 176 -12.88 -5.61 -0.61
CA SER A 176 -12.04 -5.27 -1.77
C SER A 176 -12.67 -5.85 -3.03
N ARG A 177 -12.73 -5.05 -4.10
CA ARG A 177 -13.51 -5.37 -5.30
C ARG A 177 -13.02 -6.61 -6.04
N LEU A 178 -11.71 -6.76 -6.17
CA LEU A 178 -11.06 -7.85 -6.91
C LEU A 178 -10.68 -9.02 -6.00
N GLY A 179 -10.34 -8.76 -4.74
CA GLY A 179 -9.98 -9.82 -3.79
C GLY A 179 -9.18 -9.25 -2.63
N ALA A 180 -8.98 -10.04 -1.57
CA ALA A 180 -8.18 -9.58 -0.44
C ALA A 180 -6.73 -9.36 -0.86
N SER A 181 -6.19 -10.27 -1.66
CA SER A 181 -4.84 -10.15 -2.17
C SER A 181 -4.66 -10.83 -3.52
N ILE A 182 -3.75 -10.29 -4.31
CA ILE A 182 -3.09 -10.95 -5.43
C ILE A 182 -1.59 -11.09 -5.11
N PHE A 183 -1.03 -12.26 -5.40
CA PHE A 183 0.39 -12.57 -5.33
C PHE A 183 0.86 -13.22 -6.64
N GLN A 184 1.74 -12.55 -7.39
CA GLN A 184 2.25 -13.05 -8.68
C GLN A 184 3.58 -13.80 -8.54
N GLU A 185 3.52 -15.11 -8.32
CA GLU A 185 4.66 -16.01 -8.10
C GLU A 185 5.56 -16.20 -9.32
N THR A 186 5.04 -16.03 -10.54
CA THR A 186 5.78 -16.29 -11.80
C THR A 186 7.09 -15.49 -11.97
N GLN A 187 7.34 -14.48 -11.14
CA GLN A 187 8.56 -13.66 -11.15
C GLN A 187 9.18 -13.48 -9.77
N GLN A 188 8.67 -14.17 -8.73
CA GLN A 188 9.11 -13.96 -7.34
C GLN A 188 9.23 -15.26 -6.55
N THR A 189 10.13 -15.27 -5.56
CA THR A 189 10.44 -16.44 -4.73
C THR A 189 9.79 -16.32 -3.36
N GLY A 190 8.83 -17.21 -3.11
CA GLY A 190 8.25 -17.42 -1.79
C GLY A 190 7.35 -16.28 -1.30
N GLY A 191 6.53 -16.57 -0.29
CA GLY A 191 5.66 -15.58 0.31
C GLY A 191 4.97 -16.18 1.53
N THR A 192 4.72 -15.36 2.56
CA THR A 192 4.10 -15.82 3.80
C THR A 192 2.78 -15.10 4.03
N TYR A 193 1.69 -15.85 4.12
CA TYR A 193 0.38 -15.37 4.55
C TYR A 193 0.00 -16.10 5.83
N LYS A 194 -0.06 -15.38 6.95
CA LYS A 194 -0.31 -15.98 8.26
C LYS A 194 -1.35 -15.23 9.08
N TRP A 195 -2.34 -15.96 9.60
CA TRP A 195 -3.36 -15.41 10.51
C TRP A 195 -4.14 -14.20 9.96
N ASN A 196 -4.23 -14.05 8.64
CA ASN A 196 -5.05 -13.00 8.04
C ASN A 196 -6.53 -13.38 8.02
N ILE A 197 -7.39 -12.38 8.03
CA ILE A 197 -8.85 -12.51 7.97
C ILE A 197 -9.34 -11.82 6.69
N PHE A 198 -9.96 -12.60 5.81
CA PHE A 198 -10.47 -12.14 4.51
C PHE A 198 -12.00 -12.19 4.50
N ASN A 199 -12.67 -11.04 4.47
CA ASN A 199 -14.12 -10.99 4.55
C ASN A 199 -14.76 -10.27 3.37
N TYR A 200 -15.63 -10.96 2.62
CA TYR A 200 -16.47 -10.39 1.57
C TYR A 200 -15.72 -9.55 0.52
N ASN A 201 -14.51 -9.98 0.15
CA ASN A 201 -13.77 -9.46 -0.99
C ASN A 201 -14.17 -10.21 -2.28
N ASN A 202 -13.64 -9.74 -3.41
CA ASN A 202 -14.05 -10.15 -4.74
C ASN A 202 -15.55 -9.91 -4.97
N THR A 203 -15.96 -8.66 -4.76
CA THR A 203 -17.35 -8.22 -4.93
C THR A 203 -17.74 -8.02 -6.40
N SER A 204 -16.81 -8.11 -7.36
CA SER A 204 -17.10 -8.08 -8.81
C SER A 204 -16.01 -8.72 -9.70
N GLY A 205 -16.43 -9.28 -10.84
CA GLY A 205 -15.71 -10.31 -11.60
C GLY A 205 -14.48 -9.93 -12.42
N PHE A 206 -13.31 -10.01 -11.79
CA PHE A 206 -12.02 -10.22 -12.49
C PHE A 206 -11.11 -11.22 -11.74
N ALA A 207 -11.50 -11.66 -10.54
CA ALA A 207 -10.82 -12.70 -9.78
C ALA A 207 -11.80 -13.80 -9.33
N ASN A 208 -11.27 -14.89 -8.77
CA ASN A 208 -12.06 -16.03 -8.30
C ASN A 208 -11.96 -16.27 -6.78
N CYS A 209 -11.21 -15.44 -6.04
CA CYS A 209 -10.96 -15.65 -4.61
C CYS A 209 -11.33 -14.47 -3.72
N ASN A 210 -12.07 -14.76 -2.64
CA ASN A 210 -12.23 -13.81 -1.53
C ASN A 210 -10.88 -13.59 -0.81
N GLY A 211 -10.11 -14.64 -0.58
CA GLY A 211 -8.79 -14.54 0.05
C GLY A 211 -7.69 -14.16 -0.94
N LEU A 212 -6.71 -15.05 -1.05
CA LEU A 212 -5.50 -14.88 -1.83
C LEU A 212 -5.65 -15.44 -3.25
N ASN A 213 -5.43 -14.61 -4.24
CA ASN A 213 -5.31 -15.00 -5.63
C ASN A 213 -3.82 -15.19 -5.92
N ILE A 214 -3.43 -16.35 -6.43
CA ILE A 214 -2.02 -16.70 -6.68
C ILE A 214 -1.86 -16.98 -8.17
N THR A 215 -0.99 -16.25 -8.86
CA THR A 215 -0.57 -16.65 -10.22
C THR A 215 0.79 -17.35 -10.12
N GLY A 216 0.91 -18.56 -10.67
CA GLY A 216 2.11 -19.41 -10.50
C GLY A 216 1.88 -20.59 -9.54
N ASP A 217 2.96 -21.15 -8.99
CA ASP A 217 2.93 -22.33 -8.12
C ASP A 217 2.69 -21.95 -6.65
N PRO A 218 1.52 -22.26 -6.07
CA PRO A 218 1.23 -21.96 -4.66
C PRO A 218 2.09 -22.76 -3.67
N LEU A 219 2.78 -23.82 -4.09
CA LEU A 219 3.58 -24.68 -3.19
C LEU A 219 4.81 -23.97 -2.62
N SER A 220 5.29 -22.90 -3.24
CA SER A 220 6.41 -22.09 -2.75
C SER A 220 5.99 -21.12 -1.61
N MET A 221 4.70 -21.02 -1.31
CA MET A 221 4.16 -20.12 -0.29
C MET A 221 3.91 -20.80 1.06
N SER A 222 4.13 -20.07 2.15
CA SER A 222 3.71 -20.46 3.50
C SER A 222 2.35 -19.85 3.82
N ILE A 223 1.28 -20.65 3.78
CA ILE A 223 -0.09 -20.22 4.06
C ILE A 223 -0.60 -20.95 5.30
N SER A 224 -0.77 -20.25 6.42
CA SER A 224 -1.22 -20.89 7.68
C SER A 224 -2.10 -20.01 8.55
N GLY A 225 -3.12 -20.60 9.17
CA GLY A 225 -3.99 -19.92 10.15
C GLY A 225 -4.84 -18.78 9.60
N ASN A 226 -4.87 -18.56 8.27
CA ASN A 226 -5.76 -17.58 7.65
C ASN A 226 -7.21 -18.06 7.68
N SER A 227 -8.15 -17.12 7.61
CA SER A 227 -9.58 -17.40 7.48
C SER A 227 -10.20 -16.57 6.36
N ALA A 228 -11.20 -17.13 5.69
CA ALA A 228 -11.90 -16.47 4.60
C ALA A 228 -13.42 -16.71 4.72
N ASN A 229 -14.19 -15.62 4.70
CA ASN A 229 -15.65 -15.66 4.65
C ASN A 229 -16.18 -14.72 3.55
N PRO A 230 -16.74 -15.23 2.45
CA PRO A 230 -16.89 -16.65 2.12
C PRO A 230 -15.54 -17.33 1.84
N ALA A 231 -15.49 -18.65 1.94
CA ALA A 231 -14.37 -19.45 1.45
C ALA A 231 -14.17 -19.26 -0.08
N PRO A 232 -12.99 -19.57 -0.65
CA PRO A 232 -11.80 -20.17 -0.02
C PRO A 232 -10.72 -19.14 0.42
N ILE A 233 -9.71 -19.64 1.14
CA ILE A 233 -8.53 -18.86 1.59
C ILE A 233 -7.63 -18.50 0.41
N SER A 234 -7.44 -19.42 -0.53
CA SER A 234 -6.55 -19.22 -1.67
C SER A 234 -7.10 -19.90 -2.92
N CYS A 235 -6.80 -19.31 -4.07
CA CYS A 235 -7.19 -19.79 -5.38
C CYS A 235 -6.01 -19.64 -6.33
N GLY A 236 -5.80 -20.62 -7.19
CA GLY A 236 -4.98 -20.43 -8.38
C GLY A 236 -5.68 -19.48 -9.33
N TRP A 237 -4.94 -18.53 -9.87
CA TRP A 237 -5.40 -17.59 -10.88
C TRP A 237 -4.53 -17.74 -12.12
N ASN A 238 -5.17 -18.16 -13.21
CA ASN A 238 -4.55 -18.25 -14.52
C ASN A 238 -5.12 -17.08 -15.34
N ASN A 239 -4.34 -16.00 -15.45
CA ASN A 239 -4.58 -14.95 -16.44
C ASN A 239 -3.66 -15.18 -17.64
#